data_AF-A0A445K2Y7-F1
#
_entry.id   AF-A0A445K2Y7-F1
#
_cell.length_a   1.000
_cell.length_b   1.000
_cell.length_c   1.000
_cell.angle_alpha   90.00
_cell.angle_beta   90.00
_cell.angle_gamma   90.00
#
_symmetry.space_group_name_H-M   'P 1'
#
loop_
_entity.id
_entity.type
_entity.pdbx_description
1 polymer ?
#
loop_
_entity_poly.entity_id
_entity_poly.type
_entity_poly.pdbx_seq_one_letter_code
_entity_poly.pdbx_strand_id
1 'polypeptide(L)'
;MAESGEEEIVGGAGFRDAQDDDIPVIDLHLLSSPSTSQQELAKLRHALHSWGCFQVISGHGEKKDERNFNFWPQTPNDFRSTVLQYTESLRLLSEVILKAMAKSLVLEEDCFLNECGERSNMIVRFNYYPSCPMPDDHVLDVKLHADGSTITFLKMKK
;
A
#
# COMPACT_ATOMS: atom_id res chain seq x y z
N MET A 1 -33.42 -26.19 40.71
CA MET A 1 -33.76 -25.77 39.33
C MET A 1 -34.12 -24.29 39.40
N ALA A 2 -33.32 -23.33 38.99
CA ALA A 2 -32.05 -23.34 38.28
C ALA A 2 -31.13 -22.29 38.93
N GLU A 3 -29.84 -22.60 39.04
CA GLU A 3 -28.79 -21.74 39.58
C GLU A 3 -28.37 -20.70 38.54
N SER A 4 -28.06 -19.50 39.02
CA SER A 4 -27.44 -18.40 38.30
C SER A 4 -25.99 -18.76 37.95
N GLY A 5 -25.70 -18.93 36.66
CA GLY A 5 -24.34 -19.03 36.14
C GLY A 5 -23.85 -17.67 35.68
N GLU A 6 -22.85 -17.14 36.37
CA GLU A 6 -22.00 -16.05 35.90
C GLU A 6 -21.07 -16.62 34.83
N GLU A 7 -21.13 -16.12 33.59
CA GLU A 7 -20.15 -16.46 32.55
C GLU A 7 -18.95 -15.53 32.69
N GLU A 8 -17.94 -16.04 33.38
CA GLU A 8 -16.58 -15.51 33.44
C GLU A 8 -15.95 -15.59 32.04
N ILE A 9 -15.81 -14.45 31.37
CA ILE A 9 -15.01 -14.37 30.15
C ILE A 9 -13.54 -14.41 30.59
N VAL A 10 -12.98 -15.61 30.58
CA VAL A 10 -11.56 -15.88 30.77
C VAL A 10 -10.76 -15.03 29.78
N GLY A 11 -10.02 -14.06 30.32
CA GLY A 11 -9.01 -13.26 29.63
C GLY A 11 -7.90 -14.16 29.11
N GLY A 12 -8.09 -14.66 27.88
CA GLY A 12 -7.13 -15.47 27.16
C GLY A 12 -6.07 -14.60 26.46
N ALA A 13 -4.83 -14.78 26.91
CA ALA A 13 -3.57 -14.43 26.25
C ALA A 13 -3.42 -12.97 25.81
N GLY A 14 -2.63 -12.23 26.62
CA GLY A 14 -2.04 -10.97 26.21
C GLY A 14 -1.46 -11.08 24.80
N PHE A 15 -1.88 -10.13 23.95
CA PHE A 15 -1.18 -9.80 22.71
C PHE A 15 0.28 -9.62 23.07
N ARG A 16 1.10 -10.61 22.72
CA ARG A 16 2.55 -10.54 22.89
C ARG A 16 3.03 -9.31 22.15
N ASP A 17 3.86 -8.53 22.84
CA ASP A 17 4.56 -7.35 22.34
C ASP A 17 4.94 -7.53 20.86
N ALA A 18 4.31 -6.72 20.00
CA ALA A 18 4.92 -6.42 18.72
C ALA A 18 6.24 -5.74 19.06
N GLN A 19 7.36 -6.41 18.80
CA GLN A 19 8.65 -5.75 18.85
C GLN A 19 8.57 -4.50 17.98
N ASP A 20 9.10 -3.41 18.50
CA ASP A 20 9.26 -2.09 17.86
C ASP A 20 10.23 -2.23 16.68
N ASP A 21 9.82 -2.97 15.65
CA ASP A 21 10.51 -3.06 14.39
C ASP A 21 9.89 -1.97 13.49
N ASP A 22 10.70 -1.01 13.04
CA ASP A 22 10.24 0.00 12.09
C ASP A 22 9.72 -0.66 10.80
N ILE A 23 8.68 -0.07 10.17
CA ILE A 23 8.17 -0.53 8.87
C ILE A 23 9.34 -0.64 7.88
N PRO A 24 9.51 -1.79 7.20
CA PRO A 24 10.65 -2.01 6.33
C PRO A 24 10.67 -1.03 5.14
N VAL A 25 11.86 -0.52 4.84
CA VAL A 25 12.12 0.39 3.70
C VAL A 25 12.81 -0.40 2.59
N ILE A 26 12.25 -0.33 1.38
CA ILE A 26 12.79 -0.96 0.17
C ILE A 26 13.28 0.13 -0.80
N ASP A 27 14.55 0.04 -1.17
CA ASP A 27 15.17 0.93 -2.17
C ASP A 27 15.11 0.29 -3.56
N LEU A 28 14.28 0.84 -4.43
CA LEU A 28 14.10 0.30 -5.78
C LEU A 28 15.32 0.48 -6.68
N HIS A 29 16.20 1.44 -6.39
CA HIS A 29 17.44 1.58 -7.15
C HIS A 29 18.36 0.37 -6.96
N LEU A 30 18.31 -0.25 -5.77
CA LEU A 30 19.10 -1.44 -5.46
C LEU A 30 18.54 -2.70 -6.12
N LEU A 31 17.25 -2.72 -6.48
CA LEU A 31 16.63 -3.83 -7.23
C LEU A 31 17.11 -3.90 -8.68
N SER A 32 17.53 -2.77 -9.26
CA SER A 32 18.03 -2.71 -10.64
C SER A 32 19.50 -3.05 -10.78
N SER A 33 20.26 -3.09 -9.67
CA SER A 33 21.69 -3.37 -9.69
C SER A 33 21.99 -4.87 -9.50
N PRO A 34 22.80 -5.50 -10.38
CA PRO A 34 23.12 -6.92 -10.28
C PRO A 34 23.80 -7.33 -8.97
N SER A 35 24.60 -6.43 -8.36
CA SER A 35 25.35 -6.72 -7.14
C SER A 35 24.53 -6.62 -5.86
N THR A 36 23.41 -5.89 -5.87
CA THR A 36 22.60 -5.60 -4.67
C THR A 36 21.18 -6.17 -4.76
N SER A 37 20.72 -6.54 -5.95
CA SER A 37 19.35 -6.99 -6.19
C SER A 37 18.95 -8.19 -5.33
N GLN A 38 19.84 -9.18 -5.12
CA GLN A 38 19.52 -10.36 -4.30
C GLN A 38 19.23 -10.00 -2.84
N GLN A 39 20.03 -9.09 -2.25
CA GLN A 39 19.84 -8.66 -0.87
C GLN A 39 18.55 -7.86 -0.72
N GLU A 40 18.27 -6.96 -1.66
CA GLU A 40 17.07 -6.13 -1.59
C GLU A 40 15.79 -6.93 -1.89
N LEU A 41 15.85 -7.92 -2.79
CA LEU A 41 14.76 -8.89 -3.01
C LEU A 41 14.48 -9.74 -1.77
N ALA A 42 15.52 -10.10 -1.01
CA ALA A 42 15.34 -10.83 0.24
C ALA A 42 14.64 -9.98 1.31
N LYS A 43 14.98 -8.67 1.41
CA LYS A 43 14.27 -7.73 2.28
C LYS A 43 12.81 -7.56 1.83
N LEU A 44 12.57 -7.39 0.53
CA LEU A 44 11.21 -7.28 -0.01
C LEU A 44 10.37 -8.52 0.33
N ARG A 45 10.92 -9.72 0.12
CA ARG A 45 10.25 -10.98 0.47
C ARG A 45 9.92 -11.05 1.96
N HIS A 46 10.88 -10.68 2.80
CA HIS A 46 10.68 -10.64 4.24
C HIS A 46 9.54 -9.67 4.61
N ALA A 47 9.55 -8.44 4.07
CA ALA A 47 8.52 -7.44 4.30
C ALA A 47 7.13 -7.93 3.87
N LEU A 48 7.01 -8.54 2.69
CA LEU A 48 5.75 -9.09 2.19
C LEU A 48 5.21 -10.22 3.08
N HIS A 49 6.09 -11.07 3.61
CA HIS A 49 5.68 -12.21 4.44
C HIS A 49 5.39 -11.85 5.90
N SER A 50 6.09 -10.86 6.47
CA SER A 50 6.01 -10.52 7.90
C SER A 50 5.16 -9.29 8.21
N TRP A 51 5.12 -8.31 7.32
CA TRP A 51 4.41 -7.04 7.52
C TRP A 51 3.16 -6.88 6.68
N GLY A 52 3.21 -7.32 5.42
CA GLY A 52 2.17 -7.00 4.43
C GLY A 52 2.16 -5.54 3.96
N CYS A 53 3.08 -4.70 4.45
CA CYS A 53 3.28 -3.30 4.01
C CYS A 53 4.76 -2.90 4.10
N PHE A 54 5.20 -1.93 3.27
CA PHE A 54 6.58 -1.43 3.25
C PHE A 54 6.66 -0.01 2.63
N GLN A 55 7.73 0.73 2.91
CA GLN A 55 8.00 2.04 2.32
C GLN A 55 8.88 1.93 1.07
N VAL A 56 8.69 2.86 0.12
CA VAL A 56 9.34 2.80 -1.20
C VAL A 56 9.94 4.17 -1.58
N ILE A 57 11.13 4.14 -2.21
CA ILE A 57 11.78 5.30 -2.84
C ILE A 57 11.82 5.09 -4.37
N SER A 58 11.40 6.08 -5.17
CA SER A 58 11.30 5.95 -6.63
C SER A 58 11.56 7.25 -7.42
N GLY A 59 12.02 7.12 -8.67
CA GLY A 59 12.15 8.19 -9.68
C GLY A 59 11.07 8.14 -10.79
N HIS A 60 10.82 9.28 -11.46
CA HIS A 60 9.64 9.58 -12.30
C HIS A 60 9.80 9.22 -13.81
N GLY A 61 8.69 8.88 -14.49
CA GLY A 61 8.55 8.81 -15.96
C GLY A 61 7.11 9.13 -16.42
N GLU A 62 6.87 9.39 -17.73
CA GLU A 62 5.60 9.93 -18.28
C GLU A 62 5.02 9.10 -19.47
N LYS A 63 3.68 8.97 -19.55
CA LYS A 63 2.81 8.51 -20.67
C LYS A 63 1.39 9.10 -20.53
N LYS A 64 0.54 8.90 -21.56
CA LYS A 64 -0.75 9.59 -21.78
C LYS A 64 -1.98 8.71 -21.48
N ASP A 65 -3.10 9.33 -21.11
CA ASP A 65 -4.20 8.71 -20.35
C ASP A 65 -5.62 8.98 -20.92
N GLU A 66 -6.54 8.02 -20.74
CA GLU A 66 -7.96 8.01 -21.21
C GLU A 66 -9.01 8.23 -20.10
N ARG A 67 -8.77 9.13 -19.13
CA ARG A 67 -9.71 9.44 -18.03
C ARG A 67 -10.89 10.36 -18.40
N ASN A 68 -12.02 10.19 -17.69
CA ASN A 68 -13.15 11.13 -17.73
C ASN A 68 -12.94 12.31 -16.76
N PHE A 69 -12.90 13.52 -17.30
CA PHE A 69 -12.58 14.74 -16.54
C PHE A 69 -13.80 15.54 -16.06
N ASN A 70 -15.03 15.11 -16.38
CA ASN A 70 -16.25 15.91 -16.11
C ASN A 70 -16.51 16.17 -14.61
N PHE A 71 -15.94 15.35 -13.73
CA PHE A 71 -16.12 15.45 -12.27
C PHE A 71 -14.86 15.91 -11.54
N TRP A 72 -13.83 16.36 -12.27
CA TRP A 72 -12.57 16.78 -11.67
C TRP A 72 -12.68 18.21 -11.14
N PRO A 73 -12.10 18.49 -9.95
CA PRO A 73 -12.09 19.84 -9.43
C PRO A 73 -11.29 20.74 -10.37
N GLN A 74 -11.81 21.94 -10.60
CA GLN A 74 -11.15 22.97 -11.40
C GLN A 74 -10.16 23.79 -10.56
N THR A 75 -10.19 23.62 -9.23
CA THR A 75 -9.33 24.34 -8.29
C THR A 75 -8.68 23.33 -7.34
N PRO A 76 -7.34 23.39 -7.16
CA PRO A 76 -6.41 24.30 -7.84
C PRO A 76 -6.24 23.95 -9.33
N ASN A 77 -5.84 24.93 -10.16
CA ASN A 77 -5.84 24.81 -11.63
C ASN A 77 -4.87 23.72 -12.15
N ASP A 78 -3.87 23.38 -11.35
CA ASP A 78 -2.86 22.34 -11.59
C ASP A 78 -3.24 20.98 -11.00
N PHE A 79 -4.39 20.86 -10.33
CA PHE A 79 -4.84 19.60 -9.72
C PHE A 79 -4.82 18.47 -10.73
N ARG A 80 -5.39 18.72 -11.92
CA ARG A 80 -5.49 17.70 -12.96
C ARG A 80 -4.10 17.24 -13.39
N SER A 81 -3.25 18.15 -13.87
CA SER A 81 -1.90 17.81 -14.33
C SER A 81 -1.07 17.12 -13.26
N THR A 82 -1.16 17.57 -12.01
CA THR A 82 -0.45 16.99 -10.87
C THR A 82 -0.88 15.54 -10.64
N VAL A 83 -2.19 15.28 -10.60
CA VAL A 83 -2.69 13.92 -10.43
C VAL A 83 -2.35 13.05 -11.64
N LEU A 84 -2.42 13.57 -12.87
CA LEU A 84 -2.02 12.81 -14.07
C LEU A 84 -0.56 12.35 -13.97
N GLN A 85 0.37 13.27 -13.70
CA GLN A 85 1.80 12.98 -13.56
C GLN A 85 2.07 12.01 -12.41
N TYR A 86 1.44 12.25 -11.25
CA TYR A 86 1.58 11.37 -10.09
C TYR A 86 1.11 9.95 -10.39
N THR A 87 -0.07 9.79 -11.01
CA THR A 87 -0.61 8.47 -11.38
C THR A 87 0.30 7.73 -12.35
N GLU A 88 0.88 8.43 -13.32
CA GLU A 88 1.79 7.78 -14.27
C GLU A 88 3.08 7.29 -13.62
N SER A 89 3.62 8.08 -12.69
CA SER A 89 4.73 7.62 -11.84
C SER A 89 4.37 6.37 -11.04
N LEU A 90 3.18 6.34 -10.43
CA LEU A 90 2.71 5.17 -9.69
C LEU A 90 2.52 3.94 -10.58
N ARG A 91 2.13 4.12 -11.85
CA ARG A 91 2.00 3.02 -12.81
C ARG A 91 3.35 2.36 -13.08
N LEU A 92 4.38 3.16 -13.36
CA LEU A 92 5.75 2.67 -13.57
C LEU A 92 6.30 2.02 -12.29
N LEU A 93 6.02 2.63 -11.14
CA LEU A 93 6.39 2.12 -9.84
C LEU A 93 5.78 0.74 -9.56
N SER A 94 4.49 0.60 -9.83
CA SER A 94 3.76 -0.67 -9.70
C SER A 94 4.38 -1.76 -10.55
N GLU A 95 4.79 -1.44 -11.79
CA GLU A 95 5.46 -2.38 -12.68
C GLU A 95 6.75 -2.95 -12.07
N VAL A 96 7.60 -2.05 -11.56
CA VAL A 96 8.86 -2.44 -10.90
C VAL A 96 8.60 -3.31 -9.68
N ILE A 97 7.63 -2.94 -8.84
CA ILE A 97 7.33 -3.67 -7.61
C ILE A 97 6.75 -5.05 -7.93
N LEU A 98 5.79 -5.16 -8.85
CA LEU A 98 5.19 -6.45 -9.22
C LEU A 98 6.24 -7.42 -9.79
N LYS A 99 7.14 -6.92 -10.66
CA LYS A 99 8.28 -7.71 -11.16
C LYS A 99 9.21 -8.16 -10.04
N ALA A 100 9.52 -7.26 -9.11
CA ALA A 100 10.36 -7.59 -7.96
C ALA A 100 9.70 -8.62 -7.04
N MET A 101 8.38 -8.53 -6.82
CA MET A 101 7.61 -9.52 -6.07
C MET A 101 7.72 -10.90 -6.72
N ALA A 102 7.50 -11.01 -8.03
CA ALA A 102 7.60 -12.26 -8.78
C ALA A 102 9.00 -12.87 -8.66
N LYS A 103 10.04 -12.07 -8.90
CA LYS A 103 11.45 -12.51 -8.74
C LYS A 103 11.76 -12.98 -7.33
N SER A 104 11.26 -12.29 -6.30
CA SER A 104 11.50 -12.66 -4.90
C SER A 104 10.93 -14.04 -4.54
N LEU A 105 9.89 -14.46 -5.26
CA LEU A 105 9.22 -15.75 -5.15
C LEU A 105 9.77 -16.80 -6.13
N VAL A 106 10.78 -16.46 -6.93
CA VAL A 106 11.37 -17.33 -7.97
C VAL A 106 10.32 -17.71 -9.03
N LEU A 107 9.45 -16.76 -9.38
CA LEU A 107 8.46 -16.89 -10.44
C LEU A 107 8.95 -16.19 -11.72
N GLU A 108 8.21 -16.40 -12.81
CA GLU A 108 8.38 -15.65 -14.06
C GLU A 108 8.14 -14.16 -13.79
N GLU A 109 9.02 -13.30 -14.30
CA GLU A 109 9.12 -11.88 -13.93
C GLU A 109 7.81 -11.11 -14.17
N ASP A 110 7.15 -11.37 -15.30
CA ASP A 110 5.94 -10.66 -15.71
C ASP A 110 4.64 -11.32 -15.21
N CYS A 111 4.71 -12.40 -14.43
CA CYS A 111 3.52 -13.21 -14.11
C CYS A 111 2.42 -12.38 -13.43
N PHE A 112 2.78 -11.55 -12.43
CA PHE A 112 1.80 -10.72 -11.74
C PHE A 112 1.27 -9.57 -12.60
N LEU A 113 2.06 -9.06 -13.55
CA LEU A 113 1.61 -8.04 -14.49
C LEU A 113 0.59 -8.61 -15.47
N ASN A 114 0.85 -9.83 -15.96
CA ASN A 114 -0.04 -10.55 -16.85
C ASN A 114 -1.38 -10.86 -16.17
N GLU A 115 -1.36 -11.26 -14.90
CA GLU A 115 -2.58 -11.49 -14.10
C GLU A 115 -3.38 -10.19 -13.86
N CYS A 116 -2.71 -9.04 -13.68
CA CYS A 116 -3.41 -7.75 -13.55
C CYS A 116 -4.05 -7.27 -14.86
N GLY A 117 -3.57 -7.77 -16.00
CA GLY A 117 -4.03 -7.43 -17.34
C GLY A 117 -3.59 -6.06 -17.85
N GLU A 118 -3.65 -5.87 -19.17
CA GLU A 118 -3.23 -4.65 -19.87
C GLU A 118 -4.09 -3.42 -19.54
N ARG A 119 -5.30 -3.62 -19.00
CA ARG A 119 -6.25 -2.58 -18.58
C ARG A 119 -6.38 -2.48 -17.06
N SER A 120 -5.27 -2.64 -16.34
CA SER A 120 -5.28 -2.48 -14.89
C SER A 120 -5.88 -1.12 -14.50
N ASN A 121 -7.01 -1.16 -13.80
CA ASN A 121 -7.71 0.04 -13.36
C ASN A 121 -7.03 0.56 -12.09
N MET A 122 -6.47 1.76 -12.15
CA MET A 122 -5.98 2.45 -10.96
C MET A 122 -7.04 3.40 -10.41
N ILE A 123 -7.30 3.28 -9.11
CA ILE A 123 -8.23 4.15 -8.39
C ILE A 123 -7.42 5.04 -7.45
N VAL A 124 -7.61 6.35 -7.56
CA VAL A 124 -7.03 7.33 -6.62
C VAL A 124 -8.11 7.72 -5.62
N ARG A 125 -7.79 7.63 -4.32
CA ARG A 125 -8.68 8.04 -3.23
C ARG A 125 -8.01 9.15 -2.42
N PHE A 126 -8.70 10.28 -2.28
CA PHE A 126 -8.28 11.38 -1.42
C PHE A 126 -9.07 11.32 -0.11
N ASN A 127 -8.36 11.13 1.00
CA ASN A 127 -8.96 11.13 2.33
C ASN A 127 -8.63 12.45 3.03
N TYR A 128 -9.62 13.07 3.67
CA TYR A 128 -9.45 14.25 4.51
C TYR A 128 -10.05 13.96 5.88
N TYR A 129 -9.19 13.99 6.90
CA TYR A 129 -9.53 13.71 8.29
C TYR A 129 -9.54 15.03 9.07
N PRO A 130 -10.71 15.65 9.31
CA PRO A 130 -10.80 16.89 10.07
C PRO A 130 -10.44 16.66 11.55
N SER A 131 -10.03 17.71 12.26
CA SER A 131 -9.74 17.62 13.70
C SER A 131 -10.97 17.14 14.48
N CYS A 132 -10.80 16.06 15.24
CA CYS A 132 -11.85 15.52 16.11
C CYS A 132 -11.63 15.99 17.56
N PRO A 133 -12.63 16.59 18.23
CA PRO A 133 -12.51 17.02 19.63
C PRO A 133 -12.51 15.85 20.63
N MET A 134 -12.86 14.63 20.20
CA MET A 134 -12.91 13.41 21.01
C MET A 134 -12.24 12.23 20.27
N PRO A 135 -10.91 12.23 20.16
CA PRO A 135 -10.18 11.23 19.38
C PRO A 135 -10.06 9.86 20.06
N ASP A 136 -10.12 9.82 21.39
CA ASP A 136 -9.75 8.66 22.20
C ASP A 136 -10.94 7.67 22.35
N ASP A 137 -11.31 6.96 21.28
CA ASP A 137 -12.04 5.67 21.30
C ASP A 137 -13.49 5.65 20.74
N HIS A 138 -14.06 6.78 20.31
CA HIS A 138 -15.45 6.83 19.82
C HIS A 138 -15.61 7.10 18.32
N VAL A 139 -14.56 7.52 17.62
CA VAL A 139 -14.63 7.87 16.19
C VAL A 139 -13.53 7.12 15.43
N LEU A 140 -13.94 6.14 14.63
CA LEU A 140 -13.07 5.50 13.64
C LEU A 140 -13.24 6.21 12.31
N ASP A 141 -12.22 6.95 11.88
CA ASP A 141 -12.19 7.62 10.58
C ASP A 141 -12.30 6.63 9.42
N VAL A 142 -11.57 5.51 9.53
CA VAL A 142 -11.69 4.36 8.62
C VAL A 142 -11.79 3.11 9.47
N LYS A 143 -12.80 2.28 9.22
CA LYS A 143 -12.94 0.98 9.90
C LYS A 143 -11.79 0.06 9.50
N LEU A 144 -11.45 -0.87 10.39
CA LEU A 144 -10.52 -1.96 10.09
C LEU A 144 -10.97 -2.69 8.83
N HIS A 145 -10.07 -2.79 7.85
CA HIS A 145 -10.29 -3.42 6.56
C HIS A 145 -8.96 -3.94 5.99
N ALA A 146 -9.06 -4.78 4.97
CA ALA A 146 -7.97 -5.08 4.05
C ALA A 146 -8.30 -4.43 2.69
N ASP A 147 -7.26 -4.02 1.98
CA ASP A 147 -7.42 -3.46 0.64
C ASP A 147 -7.82 -4.54 -0.37
N GLY A 148 -8.74 -4.20 -1.27
CA GLY A 148 -9.18 -5.08 -2.37
C GLY A 148 -8.33 -4.95 -3.65
N SER A 149 -7.32 -4.08 -3.64
CA SER A 149 -6.38 -3.84 -4.75
C SER A 149 -5.20 -4.81 -4.69
N THR A 150 -4.54 -5.04 -5.85
CA THR A 150 -3.29 -5.79 -5.91
C THR A 150 -2.18 -5.09 -5.10
N ILE A 151 -2.05 -3.77 -5.26
CA ILE A 151 -1.10 -2.92 -4.54
C ILE A 151 -1.77 -1.58 -4.26
N THR A 152 -1.53 -1.03 -3.06
CA THR A 152 -1.96 0.32 -2.67
C THR A 152 -0.76 1.21 -2.39
N PHE A 153 -0.71 2.39 -3.02
CA PHE A 153 0.26 3.43 -2.71
C PHE A 153 -0.37 4.48 -1.79
N LEU A 154 0.07 4.53 -0.54
CA LEU A 154 -0.41 5.50 0.44
C LEU A 154 0.60 6.63 0.63
N LYS A 155 0.18 7.86 0.33
CA LYS A 155 0.94 9.09 0.65
C LYS A 155 0.27 9.83 1.80
N MET A 156 0.93 9.86 2.95
CA MET A 156 0.48 10.62 4.12
C MET A 156 1.03 12.04 4.09
N LYS A 157 0.21 13.02 4.49
CA LYS A 157 0.67 14.39 4.76
C LYS A 157 1.24 14.41 6.19
N LYS A 158 2.51 14.78 6.33
CA LYS A 158 3.11 15.08 7.64
C LYS A 158 2.56 16.38 8.20
#